data_AF-A0A1B1PNU7-F1
#
_entry.id   AF-A0A1B1PNU7-F1
#
_cell.length_a   1.000
_cell.length_b   1.000
_cell.length_c   1.000
_cell.angle_alpha   90.00
_cell.angle_beta   90.00
_cell.angle_gamma   90.00
#
_symmetry.space_group_name_H-M   'P 1'
#
loop_
_entity.id
_entity.type
_entity.pdbx_description
1 polymer ?
#
loop_
_entity_poly.entity_id
_entity_poly.type
_entity_poly.pdbx_seq_one_letter_code
_entity_poly.pdbx_strand_id
1 'polypeptide(L)' 'MNTIQITQAAQALYRAHGGRAEAEAAAKVRENEEKGDTAEAETWRAIQAAIRQGRGPLQA' A
#
# COMPACT_ATOMS: atom_id res chain seq x y z
N MET A 1 -5.48 2.19 11.36
CA MET A 1 -4.84 3.27 10.57
C MET A 1 -5.94 4.12 9.93
N ASN A 2 -5.83 5.45 9.91
CA ASN A 2 -6.85 6.33 9.28
C ASN A 2 -6.61 6.44 7.76
N THR A 3 -7.65 6.62 6.94
CA THR A 3 -7.56 6.65 5.47
C THR A 3 -6.53 7.66 4.94
N ILE A 4 -6.43 8.84 5.58
CA ILE A 4 -5.45 9.88 5.22
C ILE A 4 -4.00 9.39 5.40
N GLN A 5 -3.74 8.65 6.48
CA GLN A 5 -2.41 8.11 6.77
C GLN A 5 -2.02 7.03 5.75
N ILE A 6 -3.00 6.21 5.33
CA ILE A 6 -2.84 5.17 4.32
C ILE A 6 -2.49 5.80 2.96
N THR A 7 -3.22 6.85 2.55
CA THR A 7 -2.96 7.55 1.29
C THR A 7 -1.60 8.25 1.28
N GLN A 8 -1.20 8.87 2.40
CA GLN A 8 0.13 9.47 2.52
C GLN A 8 1.25 8.42 2.49
N ALA A 9 1.08 7.29 3.20
CA ALA A 9 2.03 6.19 3.14
C ALA A 9 2.14 5.63 1.71
N ALA A 10 1.02 5.42 1.03
CA ALA A 10 0.96 5.00 -0.37
C ALA A 10 1.69 5.98 -1.31
N GLN A 11 1.46 7.28 -1.19
CA GLN A 11 2.13 8.29 -1.99
C GLN A 11 3.63 8.37 -1.69
N ALA A 12 4.03 8.26 -0.41
CA ALA A 12 5.44 8.25 -0.03
C ALA A 12 6.16 7.01 -0.59
N LEU A 13 5.55 5.83 -0.46
CA LEU A 13 6.08 4.58 -1.02
C LEU A 13 6.19 4.66 -2.53
N TYR A 14 5.16 5.19 -3.20
CA TYR A 14 5.15 5.35 -4.65
C TYR A 14 6.19 6.36 -5.14
N ARG A 15 6.38 7.48 -4.43
CA ARG A 15 7.44 8.44 -4.76
C ARG A 15 8.84 7.87 -4.56
N ALA A 16 9.04 7.02 -3.55
CA ALA A 16 10.34 6.43 -3.24
C ALA A 16 10.69 5.22 -4.13
N HIS A 17 9.73 4.32 -4.38
CA HIS A 17 9.96 3.04 -5.08
C HIS A 17 9.36 2.98 -6.49
N GLY A 18 8.53 3.96 -6.88
CA GLY A 18 7.87 4.01 -8.18
C GLY A 18 6.98 2.79 -8.42
N GLY A 19 7.17 2.14 -9.57
CA GLY A 19 6.43 0.91 -9.93
C GLY A 19 6.68 -0.29 -9.01
N ARG A 20 7.74 -0.26 -8.18
CA ARG A 20 8.02 -1.33 -7.21
C ARG A 20 7.23 -1.21 -5.91
N ALA A 21 6.58 -0.06 -5.67
CA ALA A 21 5.84 0.20 -4.44
C ALA A 21 4.67 -0.78 -4.23
N GLU A 22 4.01 -1.18 -5.31
CA GLU A 22 2.93 -2.18 -5.27
C GLU A 22 3.46 -3.57 -4.87
N ALA A 23 4.62 -3.97 -5.39
CA ALA A 23 5.24 -5.24 -5.06
C ALA A 23 5.72 -5.30 -3.61
N GLU A 24 6.29 -4.20 -3.09
CA GLU A 24 6.69 -4.06 -1.68
C GLU A 24 5.49 -4.14 -0.74
N ALA A 25 4.39 -3.44 -1.07
CA ALA A 25 3.16 -3.52 -0.28
C ALA A 25 2.59 -4.95 -0.29
N ALA A 26 2.56 -5.61 -1.44
CA ALA A 26 2.10 -6.99 -1.56
C ALA A 26 2.97 -7.98 -0.75
N ALA A 27 4.29 -7.81 -0.78
CA ALA A 27 5.21 -8.61 0.01
C ALA A 27 4.97 -8.44 1.52
N LYS A 28 4.73 -7.20 1.97
CA LYS A 28 4.41 -6.90 3.37
C LYS A 28 3.06 -7.42 3.82
N VAL A 29 2.05 -7.47 2.95
CA VAL A 29 0.79 -8.17 3.28
C VAL A 29 1.07 -9.63 3.62
N ARG A 30 1.78 -10.36 2.73
CA ARG A 30 2.14 -11.77 2.96
C ARG A 30 2.97 -11.95 4.22
N GLU A 31 4.01 -11.15 4.41
CA GLU A 31 4.90 -11.26 5.57
C GLU A 31 4.15 -11.05 6.89
N ASN A 32 3.17 -10.15 6.93
CA ASN A 32 2.33 -9.92 8.11
C ASN A 32 1.27 -11.03 8.29
N GLU A 33 0.67 -11.53 7.21
CA GLU A 33 -0.22 -12.70 7.27
C GLU A 33 0.52 -13.94 7.81
N GLU A 34 1.77 -14.14 7.41
CA GLU A 34 2.62 -15.25 7.90
C GLU A 34 3.02 -15.08 9.38
N LYS A 35 3.20 -13.84 9.85
CA LYS A 35 3.46 -13.54 11.27
C LYS A 35 2.19 -13.60 12.15
N GLY A 36 1.01 -13.64 11.54
CA GLY A 36 -0.28 -13.56 12.24
C GLY A 36 -0.72 -12.13 12.56
N ASP A 37 -0.03 -11.11 12.03
CA ASP A 37 -0.30 -9.69 12.21
C ASP A 37 -1.34 -9.20 11.20
N THR A 38 -2.58 -9.65 11.37
CA THR A 38 -3.69 -9.33 10.46
C THR A 38 -4.01 -7.84 10.39
N ALA A 39 -3.88 -7.10 11.50
CA ALA A 39 -4.13 -5.65 11.54
C ALA A 39 -3.13 -4.87 10.65
N GLU A 40 -1.88 -5.32 10.64
CA GLU A 40 -0.84 -4.70 9.83
C GLU A 40 -0.98 -5.13 8.37
N ALA A 41 -1.31 -6.40 8.11
CA ALA A 41 -1.65 -6.91 6.78
C ALA A 41 -2.82 -6.14 6.14
N GLU A 42 -3.89 -5.84 6.89
CA GLU A 42 -5.01 -5.02 6.41
C GLU A 42 -4.57 -3.60 6.06
N THR A 43 -3.69 -3.01 6.87
CA THR A 43 -3.11 -1.69 6.60
C THR A 43 -2.32 -1.71 5.29
N TRP A 44 -1.46 -2.72 5.07
CA TRP A 44 -0.69 -2.88 3.84
C TRP A 44 -1.58 -3.16 2.62
N ARG A 45 -2.68 -3.91 2.76
CA ARG A 45 -3.67 -4.09 1.69
C ARG A 45 -4.30 -2.77 1.29
N ALA A 46 -4.67 -1.94 2.26
CA ALA A 46 -5.24 -0.62 1.99
C ALA A 46 -4.22 0.33 1.34
N ILE A 47 -2.94 0.28 1.74
CA ILE A 47 -1.85 1.02 1.09
C ILE A 47 -1.69 0.56 -0.37
N GLN A 48 -1.65 -0.75 -0.63
CA GLN A 48 -1.56 -1.31 -1.98
C GLN A 48 -2.73 -0.84 -2.86
N ALA A 49 -3.95 -0.85 -2.33
CA ALA A 49 -5.13 -0.35 -3.03
C ALA A 49 -5.02 1.15 -3.33
N ALA A 50 -4.55 1.96 -2.37
CA ALA A 50 -4.32 3.39 -2.58
C ALA A 50 -3.22 3.68 -3.62
N ILE A 51 -2.13 2.90 -3.64
CA ILE A 51 -1.09 2.99 -4.69
C ILE A 51 -1.69 2.68 -6.07
N ARG A 52 -2.49 1.61 -6.16
CA ARG A 52 -3.14 1.20 -7.41
C ARG A 52 -4.16 2.24 -7.90
N GLN A 53 -4.94 2.82 -7.00
CA GLN A 53 -5.86 3.92 -7.32
C GLN A 53 -5.11 5.22 -7.67
N GLY A 54 -3.95 5.47 -7.06
CA GLY A 54 -3.07 6.57 -7.47
C GLY A 54 -2.47 6.38 -8.87
N ARG A 55 -2.36 5.13 -9.34
CA ARG A 55 -1.86 4.77 -10.68
C ARG A 55 -2.90 4.88 -11.80
N GLY A 56 -4.20 5.05 -11.50
CA GLY A 56 -5.18 5.37 -12.53
C GLY A 56 -6.58 5.73 -12.00
N PRO A 57 -7.41 6.50 -12.74
CA PRO A 57 -7.09 7.50 -13.75
C PRO A 57 -6.98 8.88 -13.08
N LEU A 58 -5.76 9.39 -12.91
CA LEU A 58 -5.55 10.84 -12.80
C LEU A 58 -5.55 11.51 -14.20
N GLN A 59 -6.05 10.81 -15.21
CA GLN A 59 -6.34 11.28 -16.56
C GLN A 59 -7.68 10.67 -17.01
N ALA A 60 -8.78 11.32 -16.67
CA ALA A 60 -10.03 11.24 -17.44
C ALA A 60 -10.41 12.68 -17.79
#